data_AF-A0A1Y1W4D6-F1
#
_entry.id   AF-A0A1Y1W4D6-F1
#
_cell.length_a   1.000
_cell.length_b   1.000
_cell.length_c   1.000
_cell.angle_alpha   90.00
_cell.angle_beta   90.00
_cell.angle_gamma   90.00
#
_symmetry.space_group_name_H-M   'P 1'
#
loop_
_entity.id
_entity.type
_entity.pdbx_description
1 polymer ?
#
loop_
_entity_poly.entity_id
_entity_poly.type
_entity_poly.pdbx_seq_one_letter_code
_entity_poly.pdbx_strand_id
1 'polypeptide(L)'
;MSETRYLKLEKLGEGTYATVFKGQNLLTNDIVALKEIHLDSEEGAPSTAIREISLMKELRHANIVRLYDVIHTEKILTLVFEFVDLDLKKYMDSHGVNGALEPSLCKHFMFQLLRGIAYCHENRVLHRDLKPQNLLINKNGELKIGDFGLARAYGIPVNTFSNEVVTLWYRAPDVLLGSRNYTTNIDIWSVGCIMAEMYSGKPLFPGKTNEDQLIRIFKLLGTPNDMTWPYVSKLPEFNNNFPYYPEQDLALKLPMIDPLGIDLLKKMLQYQPKLRISARDALNHPYFQDITLANPGLVRNNMPQQNQQYHM
;
A
#
# COMPACT_ATOMS: atom_id res chain seq x y z
N MET A 1 -20.41 24.73 -25.74
CA MET A 1 -20.15 23.28 -25.92
C MET A 1 -18.74 23.05 -25.40
N SER A 2 -18.57 22.48 -24.22
CA SER A 2 -17.22 22.20 -23.70
C SER A 2 -16.63 21.05 -24.51
N GLU A 3 -15.55 21.29 -25.23
CA GLU A 3 -14.77 20.20 -25.85
C GLU A 3 -14.39 19.20 -24.77
N THR A 4 -14.76 17.94 -24.98
CA THR A 4 -14.53 16.86 -24.01
C THR A 4 -13.02 16.62 -23.88
N ARG A 5 -12.36 17.24 -22.90
CA ARG A 5 -10.90 17.17 -22.70
C ARG A 5 -10.34 15.75 -22.57
N TYR A 6 -11.16 14.80 -22.13
CA TYR A 6 -10.76 13.41 -21.92
C TYR A 6 -11.71 12.44 -22.61
N LEU A 7 -11.19 11.56 -23.46
CA LEU A 7 -11.92 10.47 -24.06
C LEU A 7 -11.91 9.26 -23.12
N LYS A 8 -13.09 8.73 -22.79
CA LYS A 8 -13.24 7.48 -22.03
C LYS A 8 -13.02 6.29 -22.97
N LEU A 9 -12.19 5.33 -22.52
CA LEU A 9 -11.85 4.11 -23.25
C LEU A 9 -12.46 2.90 -22.51
N GLU A 10 -11.64 1.90 -22.18
CA GLU A 10 -12.06 0.66 -21.52
C GLU A 10 -12.29 0.82 -20.01
N LYS A 11 -13.20 0.02 -19.45
CA LYS A 11 -13.40 -0.09 -18.00
C LYS A 11 -12.29 -0.94 -17.38
N LEU A 12 -11.61 -0.42 -16.37
CA LEU A 12 -10.51 -1.08 -15.67
C LEU A 12 -10.98 -1.81 -14.40
N GLY A 13 -12.02 -1.28 -13.73
CA GLY A 13 -12.56 -1.88 -12.52
C GLY A 13 -13.78 -1.14 -11.99
N GLU A 14 -14.48 -1.76 -11.06
CA GLU A 14 -15.64 -1.22 -10.36
C GLU A 14 -15.55 -1.57 -8.88
N GLY A 15 -15.67 -0.56 -8.02
CA GLY A 15 -15.81 -0.70 -6.58
C GLY A 15 -17.17 -0.18 -6.13
N THR A 16 -17.43 -0.26 -4.82
CA THR A 16 -18.72 0.09 -4.21
C THR A 16 -19.18 1.52 -4.53
N TYR A 17 -18.25 2.47 -4.65
CA TYR A 17 -18.57 3.90 -4.79
C TYR A 17 -17.98 4.55 -6.05
N ALA A 18 -17.18 3.80 -6.83
CA ALA A 18 -16.48 4.36 -7.97
C ALA A 18 -16.24 3.32 -9.06
N THR A 19 -16.34 3.76 -10.32
CA THR A 19 -15.89 2.99 -11.48
C THR A 19 -14.63 3.62 -12.04
N VAL A 20 -13.61 2.80 -12.32
CA VAL A 20 -12.35 3.25 -12.90
C VAL A 20 -12.31 2.86 -14.38
N PHE A 21 -12.08 3.85 -15.23
CA PHE A 21 -11.87 3.69 -16.67
C PHE A 21 -10.46 4.09 -17.06
N LYS A 22 -9.96 3.49 -18.12
CA LYS A 22 -8.85 4.06 -18.89
C LYS A 22 -9.43 5.20 -19.72
N GLY A 23 -8.67 6.27 -19.86
CA GLY A 23 -9.01 7.39 -20.72
C GLY A 23 -7.80 7.91 -21.47
N GLN A 24 -8.04 8.87 -22.35
CA GLN A 24 -7.01 9.59 -23.08
C GLN A 24 -7.25 11.08 -22.96
N ASN A 25 -6.24 11.83 -22.56
CA ASN A 25 -6.26 13.29 -22.63
C ASN A 25 -6.14 13.71 -24.10
N LEU A 26 -7.17 14.36 -24.65
CA LEU A 26 -7.20 14.72 -26.07
C LEU A 26 -6.23 15.85 -26.44
N LEU A 27 -5.74 16.62 -25.47
CA LEU A 27 -4.77 17.69 -25.70
C LEU A 27 -3.34 17.17 -25.74
N THR A 28 -3.00 16.19 -24.89
CA THR A 28 -1.62 15.67 -24.78
C THR A 28 -1.44 14.29 -25.39
N ASN A 29 -2.54 13.62 -25.75
CA ASN A 29 -2.61 12.20 -26.11
C ASN A 29 -2.18 11.23 -25.00
N ASP A 30 -1.93 11.70 -23.78
CA ASP A 30 -1.55 10.85 -22.65
C ASP A 30 -2.68 9.93 -22.22
N ILE A 31 -2.34 8.69 -21.87
CA ILE A 31 -3.28 7.76 -21.22
C ILE A 31 -3.43 8.16 -19.75
N VAL A 32 -4.68 8.18 -19.27
CA VAL A 32 -5.06 8.54 -17.90
C VAL A 32 -5.98 7.49 -17.29
N ALA A 33 -6.08 7.47 -15.97
CA ALA A 33 -7.10 6.72 -15.25
C ALA A 33 -8.21 7.69 -14.81
N LEU A 34 -9.46 7.38 -15.15
CA LEU A 34 -10.65 8.16 -14.84
C LEU A 34 -11.43 7.41 -13.75
N LYS A 35 -11.35 7.89 -12.50
CA LYS A 35 -12.13 7.36 -11.37
C LYS A 35 -13.42 8.17 -11.26
N GLU A 36 -14.52 7.60 -11.72
CA GLU A 36 -15.85 8.22 -11.69
C GLU A 36 -16.60 7.82 -10.43
N ILE A 37 -17.05 8.84 -9.69
CA ILE A 37 -17.82 8.72 -8.46
C ILE A 37 -19.21 9.27 -8.74
N HIS A 38 -20.22 8.42 -8.56
CA HIS A 38 -21.61 8.85 -8.70
C HIS A 38 -22.01 9.70 -7.49
N LEU A 39 -22.63 10.84 -7.77
CA LEU A 39 -23.08 11.79 -6.76
C LEU A 39 -24.50 11.46 -6.33
N ASP A 40 -24.75 11.57 -5.04
CA ASP A 40 -26.10 11.55 -4.53
C ASP A 40 -26.79 12.89 -4.85
N SER A 41 -28.05 12.86 -5.28
CA SER A 41 -28.78 14.07 -5.66
C SER A 41 -29.11 14.99 -4.48
N GLU A 42 -29.19 14.46 -3.27
CA GLU A 42 -29.45 15.25 -2.05
C GLU A 42 -28.16 15.57 -1.30
N GLU A 43 -27.24 14.60 -1.16
CA GLU A 43 -26.01 14.78 -0.37
C GLU A 43 -24.81 15.31 -1.20
N GLY A 44 -24.86 15.20 -2.52
CA GLY A 44 -23.78 15.62 -3.41
C GLY A 44 -22.56 14.69 -3.38
N ALA A 45 -21.35 15.27 -3.33
CA ALA A 45 -20.10 14.50 -3.37
C ALA A 45 -19.78 13.87 -2.00
N PRO A 46 -19.48 12.55 -1.94
CA PRO A 46 -19.12 11.90 -0.69
C PRO A 46 -17.95 12.59 0.02
N SER A 47 -18.02 12.70 1.35
CA SER A 47 -16.96 13.33 2.15
C SER A 47 -15.59 12.64 2.02
N THR A 48 -15.59 11.36 1.62
CA THR A 48 -14.39 10.60 1.24
C THR A 48 -13.76 11.13 -0.04
N ALA A 49 -14.56 11.40 -1.07
CA ALA A 49 -14.10 11.91 -2.36
C ALA A 49 -13.53 13.33 -2.26
N ILE A 50 -14.22 14.24 -1.56
CA ILE A 50 -13.73 15.61 -1.32
C ILE A 50 -12.39 15.59 -0.58
N ARG A 51 -12.22 14.66 0.37
CA ARG A 51 -10.99 14.52 1.13
C ARG A 51 -9.86 13.93 0.31
N GLU A 52 -10.13 12.90 -0.48
CA GLU A 52 -9.17 12.32 -1.42
C GLU A 52 -8.65 13.42 -2.36
N ILE A 53 -9.53 14.23 -2.94
CA ILE A 53 -9.15 15.40 -3.76
C ILE A 53 -8.27 16.37 -2.99
N SER A 54 -8.69 16.76 -1.78
CA SER A 54 -7.99 17.78 -0.98
C SER A 54 -6.58 17.32 -0.60
N LEU A 55 -6.41 16.06 -0.23
CA LEU A 55 -5.11 15.47 0.07
C LEU A 55 -4.25 15.33 -1.20
N MET A 56 -4.81 14.75 -2.26
CA MET A 56 -4.06 14.43 -3.48
C MET A 56 -3.64 15.66 -4.30
N LYS A 57 -4.34 16.79 -4.19
CA LYS A 57 -3.93 18.04 -4.85
C LYS A 57 -2.57 18.55 -4.38
N GLU A 58 -2.23 18.31 -3.12
CA GLU A 58 -0.99 18.79 -2.49
C GLU A 58 0.14 17.76 -2.56
N LEU A 59 -0.19 16.47 -2.65
CA LEU A 59 0.81 15.40 -2.72
C LEU A 59 1.44 15.30 -4.11
N ARG A 60 2.71 15.74 -4.21
CA ARG A 60 3.52 15.66 -5.44
C ARG A 60 4.85 14.98 -5.17
N HIS A 61 4.93 13.70 -5.47
CA HIS A 61 6.14 12.91 -5.27
C HIS A 61 6.26 11.82 -6.36
N ALA A 62 7.49 11.44 -6.72
CA ALA A 62 7.74 10.46 -7.78
C ALA A 62 7.05 9.10 -7.52
N ASN A 63 7.00 8.69 -6.25
CA ASN A 63 6.41 7.43 -5.79
C ASN A 63 4.96 7.56 -5.30
N ILE A 64 4.23 8.60 -5.73
CA ILE A 64 2.79 8.77 -5.48
C ILE A 64 2.10 9.00 -6.83
N VAL A 65 0.96 8.32 -7.05
CA VAL A 65 0.15 8.51 -8.26
C VAL A 65 -0.35 9.94 -8.31
N ARG A 66 -0.15 10.63 -9.44
CA ARG A 66 -0.53 12.03 -9.56
C ARG A 66 -2.00 12.20 -9.90
N LEU A 67 -2.69 13.08 -9.18
CA LEU A 67 -3.98 13.63 -9.61
C LEU A 67 -3.74 14.78 -10.59
N TYR A 68 -4.18 14.63 -11.83
CA TYR A 68 -4.02 15.65 -12.88
C TYR A 68 -5.16 16.66 -12.89
N ASP A 69 -6.40 16.21 -12.76
CA ASP A 69 -7.58 17.06 -12.89
C ASP A 69 -8.77 16.51 -12.09
N VAL A 70 -9.75 17.37 -11.83
CA VAL A 70 -11.02 17.03 -11.19
C VAL A 70 -12.15 17.64 -12.01
N ILE A 71 -12.96 16.78 -12.61
CA ILE A 71 -14.09 17.19 -13.45
C ILE A 71 -15.36 16.92 -12.67
N HIS A 72 -16.20 17.94 -12.54
CA HIS A 72 -17.45 17.85 -11.83
C HIS A 72 -18.61 18.15 -12.76
N THR A 73 -19.58 17.24 -12.77
CA THR A 73 -20.89 17.39 -13.40
C THR A 73 -21.97 17.24 -12.34
N GLU A 74 -23.24 17.53 -12.68
CA GLU A 74 -24.36 17.40 -11.73
C GLU A 74 -24.47 16.01 -11.08
N LYS A 75 -24.11 14.95 -11.79
CA LYS A 75 -24.32 13.56 -11.34
C LYS A 75 -23.04 12.77 -11.08
N ILE A 76 -21.90 13.24 -11.59
CA ILE A 76 -20.64 12.49 -11.58
C ILE A 76 -19.49 13.43 -11.25
N LEU A 77 -18.64 12.99 -10.32
CA LEU A 77 -17.34 13.55 -10.05
C LEU A 77 -16.26 12.61 -10.60
N THR A 78 -15.47 13.10 -11.56
CA THR A 78 -14.41 12.33 -12.22
C THR A 78 -13.05 12.84 -11.76
N LEU A 79 -12.28 11.96 -11.12
CA LEU A 79 -10.89 12.21 -10.76
C LEU A 79 -9.99 11.67 -11.86
N VAL A 80 -9.14 12.52 -12.43
CA VAL A 80 -8.22 12.16 -13.51
C VAL A 80 -6.84 11.92 -12.93
N PHE A 81 -6.41 10.66 -12.90
CA PHE A 81 -5.11 10.25 -12.38
C PHE A 81 -4.13 9.87 -13.48
N GLU A 82 -2.85 9.89 -13.12
CA GLU A 82 -1.79 9.18 -13.82
C GLU A 82 -2.18 7.71 -14.02
N PHE A 83 -2.12 7.23 -15.27
CA PHE A 83 -2.30 5.82 -15.57
C PHE A 83 -0.99 5.07 -15.33
N VAL A 84 -1.07 3.96 -14.61
CA VAL A 84 0.05 3.05 -14.35
C VAL A 84 -0.38 1.63 -14.69
N ASP A 85 0.47 0.89 -15.38
CA ASP A 85 0.09 -0.31 -16.12
C ASP A 85 -0.40 -1.48 -15.25
N LEU A 86 0.30 -1.76 -14.15
CA LEU A 86 0.05 -2.93 -13.30
C LEU A 86 0.02 -2.53 -11.84
N ASP A 87 -0.83 -3.19 -11.06
CA ASP A 87 -0.68 -3.23 -9.61
C ASP A 87 0.40 -4.26 -9.21
N LEU A 88 1.02 -4.10 -8.04
CA LEU A 88 2.11 -4.95 -7.55
C LEU A 88 1.65 -6.39 -7.40
N LYS A 89 0.37 -6.64 -7.10
CA LYS A 89 -0.15 -8.02 -7.02
C LYS A 89 -0.07 -8.72 -8.38
N LYS A 90 -0.61 -8.10 -9.43
CA LYS A 90 -0.51 -8.60 -10.80
C LYS A 90 0.94 -8.68 -11.26
N TYR A 91 1.79 -7.72 -10.86
CA TYR A 91 3.21 -7.74 -11.18
C TYR A 91 3.91 -8.97 -10.58
N MET A 92 3.70 -9.27 -9.29
CA MET A 92 4.19 -10.46 -8.61
C MET A 92 3.70 -11.75 -9.30
N ASP A 93 2.41 -11.83 -9.60
CA ASP A 93 1.81 -13.03 -10.21
C ASP A 93 2.34 -13.30 -11.63
N SER A 94 2.76 -12.26 -12.37
CA SER A 94 3.24 -12.37 -13.75
C SER A 94 4.76 -12.48 -13.89
N HIS A 95 5.53 -11.87 -12.99
CA HIS A 95 6.99 -11.78 -13.08
C HIS A 95 7.72 -12.58 -11.99
N GLY A 96 7.04 -12.96 -10.91
CA GLY A 96 7.62 -13.70 -9.80
C GLY A 96 7.57 -15.21 -10.01
N VAL A 97 8.51 -15.92 -9.40
CA VAL A 97 8.49 -17.40 -9.33
C VAL A 97 7.54 -17.79 -8.20
N ASN A 98 6.36 -18.30 -8.54
CA ASN A 98 5.26 -18.51 -7.57
C ASN A 98 4.87 -17.23 -6.81
N GLY A 99 4.96 -16.08 -7.48
CA GLY A 99 4.69 -14.76 -6.90
C GLY A 99 5.90 -14.11 -6.21
N ALA A 100 6.97 -14.85 -5.93
CA ALA A 100 8.16 -14.30 -5.28
C ALA A 100 9.03 -13.55 -6.29
N LEU A 101 9.34 -12.28 -5.99
CA LEU A 101 10.19 -11.44 -6.82
C LEU A 101 11.68 -11.65 -6.50
N GLU A 102 12.52 -11.26 -7.44
CA GLU A 102 13.97 -11.31 -7.27
C GLU A 102 14.42 -10.32 -6.15
N PRO A 103 15.36 -10.71 -5.27
CA PRO A 103 15.76 -9.90 -4.12
C PRO A 103 16.18 -8.47 -4.43
N SER A 104 16.94 -8.23 -5.50
CA SER A 104 17.31 -6.86 -5.88
C SER A 104 16.08 -6.05 -6.26
N LEU A 105 15.12 -6.62 -6.99
CA LEU A 105 13.87 -5.94 -7.34
C LEU A 105 13.01 -5.64 -6.11
N CYS A 106 12.88 -6.59 -5.17
CA CYS A 106 12.23 -6.36 -3.88
C CYS A 106 12.85 -5.15 -3.16
N LYS A 107 14.19 -5.09 -3.09
CA LYS A 107 14.92 -3.98 -2.47
C LYS A 107 14.61 -2.63 -3.14
N HIS A 108 14.58 -2.58 -4.48
CA HIS A 108 14.24 -1.36 -5.23
C HIS A 108 12.80 -0.91 -4.98
N PHE A 109 11.82 -1.82 -5.00
CA PHE A 109 10.43 -1.48 -4.71
C PHE A 109 10.23 -1.05 -3.26
N MET A 110 10.90 -1.70 -2.30
CA MET A 110 10.86 -1.30 -0.89
C MET A 110 11.38 0.11 -0.67
N PHE A 111 12.50 0.46 -1.32
CA PHE A 111 13.06 1.81 -1.22
C PHE A 111 12.11 2.87 -1.78
N GLN A 112 11.53 2.62 -2.96
CA GLN A 112 10.55 3.50 -3.58
C GLN A 112 9.27 3.66 -2.75
N LEU A 113 8.75 2.56 -2.19
CA LEU A 113 7.60 2.55 -1.30
C LEU A 113 7.87 3.39 -0.04
N LEU A 114 9.01 3.17 0.62
CA LEU A 114 9.39 3.93 1.81
C LEU A 114 9.60 5.42 1.51
N ARG A 115 10.13 5.79 0.33
CA ARG A 115 10.22 7.20 -0.10
C ARG A 115 8.84 7.85 -0.21
N GLY A 116 7.89 7.18 -0.85
CA GLY A 116 6.52 7.67 -0.96
C GLY A 116 5.84 7.80 0.40
N ILE A 117 5.98 6.80 1.28
CA ILE A 117 5.40 6.82 2.62
C ILE A 117 6.04 7.88 3.52
N ALA A 118 7.36 8.06 3.48
CA ALA A 118 8.04 9.12 4.21
C ALA A 118 7.49 10.50 3.81
N TYR A 119 7.32 10.75 2.50
CA TYR A 119 6.73 11.99 2.01
C TYR A 119 5.27 12.18 2.48
N CYS A 120 4.44 11.13 2.43
CA CYS A 120 3.08 11.20 2.98
C CYS A 120 3.10 11.57 4.47
N HIS A 121 3.97 10.93 5.25
CA HIS A 121 4.08 11.13 6.69
C HIS A 121 4.58 12.54 7.05
N GLU A 122 5.51 13.09 6.28
CA GLU A 122 5.98 14.48 6.42
C GLU A 122 4.88 15.50 6.14
N ASN A 123 4.00 15.20 5.16
CA ASN A 123 2.83 16.00 4.82
C ASN A 123 1.59 15.66 5.68
N ARG A 124 1.79 14.96 6.80
CA ARG A 124 0.73 14.61 7.77
C ARG A 124 -0.40 13.75 7.21
N VAL A 125 -0.12 12.93 6.20
CA VAL A 125 -1.06 12.01 5.56
C VAL A 125 -0.77 10.57 5.96
N LEU A 126 -1.80 9.87 6.46
CA LEU A 126 -1.80 8.42 6.65
C LEU A 126 -2.50 7.73 5.49
N HIS A 127 -1.91 6.66 4.96
CA HIS A 127 -2.52 5.90 3.85
C HIS A 127 -3.61 4.94 4.34
N ARG A 128 -3.32 4.15 5.37
CA ARG A 128 -4.23 3.23 6.09
C ARG A 128 -4.72 1.98 5.35
N ASP A 129 -4.59 1.94 4.03
CA ASP A 129 -4.96 0.78 3.22
C ASP A 129 -3.82 0.36 2.28
N LEU A 130 -2.59 0.28 2.81
CA LEU A 130 -1.47 -0.21 2.02
C LEU A 130 -1.59 -1.72 1.81
N LYS A 131 -1.60 -2.11 0.54
CA LYS A 131 -1.64 -3.49 0.07
C LYS A 131 -1.10 -3.54 -1.37
N PRO A 132 -0.64 -4.70 -1.86
CA PRO A 132 -0.09 -4.82 -3.22
C PRO A 132 -1.02 -4.31 -4.33
N GLN A 133 -2.34 -4.39 -4.16
CA GLN A 133 -3.32 -3.87 -5.13
C GLN A 133 -3.32 -2.34 -5.24
N ASN A 134 -2.85 -1.63 -4.21
CA ASN A 134 -2.80 -0.16 -4.16
C ASN A 134 -1.40 0.38 -4.50
N LEU A 135 -0.44 -0.49 -4.82
CA LEU A 135 0.89 -0.12 -5.27
C LEU A 135 0.97 -0.39 -6.77
N LEU A 136 1.22 0.63 -7.56
CA LEU A 136 1.24 0.54 -9.01
C LEU A 136 2.67 0.57 -9.54
N ILE A 137 2.97 -0.26 -10.53
CA ILE A 137 4.27 -0.40 -11.17
C ILE A 137 4.14 -0.01 -12.64
N ASN A 138 4.94 0.95 -13.09
CA ASN A 138 5.00 1.31 -14.51
C ASN A 138 6.05 0.47 -15.27
N LYS A 139 6.07 0.58 -16.59
CA LYS A 139 7.01 -0.12 -17.47
C LYS A 139 8.49 0.18 -17.21
N ASN A 140 8.79 1.27 -16.50
CA ASN A 140 10.16 1.63 -16.14
C ASN A 140 10.59 1.01 -14.80
N GLY A 141 9.72 0.26 -14.13
CA GLY A 141 9.98 -0.30 -12.80
C GLY A 141 9.86 0.72 -11.67
N GLU A 142 9.13 1.79 -11.89
CA GLU A 142 8.85 2.77 -10.84
C GLU A 142 7.61 2.35 -10.07
N LEU A 143 7.72 2.34 -8.74
CA LEU A 143 6.61 2.05 -7.84
C LEU A 143 5.94 3.37 -7.44
N LYS A 144 4.62 3.43 -7.59
CA LYS A 144 3.77 4.56 -7.22
C LYS A 144 2.66 4.10 -6.29
N ILE A 145 2.49 4.81 -5.18
CA ILE A 145 1.41 4.56 -4.21
C ILE A 145 0.14 5.21 -4.76
N GLY A 146 -0.92 4.41 -4.89
CA GLY A 146 -2.24 4.84 -5.35
C GLY A 146 -3.34 4.58 -4.31
N ASP A 147 -4.56 4.94 -4.68
CA ASP A 147 -5.80 4.77 -3.90
C ASP A 147 -5.76 5.30 -2.45
N PHE A 148 -5.86 6.64 -2.36
CA PHE A 148 -5.95 7.36 -1.09
C PHE A 148 -7.40 7.48 -0.57
N GLY A 149 -8.33 6.66 -1.05
CA GLY A 149 -9.75 6.73 -0.67
C GLY A 149 -10.01 6.57 0.84
N LEU A 150 -9.11 5.89 1.55
CA LEU A 150 -9.13 5.74 3.01
C LEU A 150 -8.10 6.61 3.74
N ALA A 151 -7.36 7.45 3.01
CA ALA A 151 -6.33 8.30 3.58
C ALA A 151 -6.93 9.41 4.46
N ARG A 152 -6.15 9.85 5.46
CA ARG A 152 -6.57 10.85 6.45
C ARG A 152 -5.39 11.71 6.92
N ALA A 153 -5.67 12.99 7.16
CA ALA A 153 -4.77 13.87 7.89
C ALA A 153 -4.64 13.43 9.37
N TYR A 154 -3.50 13.71 10.01
CA TYR A 154 -3.30 13.42 11.44
C TYR A 154 -4.39 14.05 12.32
N GLY A 155 -4.76 13.32 13.39
CA GLY A 155 -5.64 13.84 14.44
C GLY A 155 -7.14 13.81 14.14
N ILE A 156 -7.57 13.44 12.92
CA ILE A 156 -9.00 13.28 12.61
C ILE A 156 -9.49 11.91 13.17
N PRO A 157 -10.45 11.90 14.13
CA PRO A 157 -11.00 10.68 14.70
C PRO A 157 -11.63 9.79 13.63
N VAL A 158 -11.58 8.48 13.86
CA VAL A 158 -12.17 7.47 12.97
C VAL A 158 -13.44 6.96 13.62
N ASN A 159 -14.59 7.19 12.97
CA ASN A 159 -15.73 6.32 13.22
C ASN A 159 -15.36 4.96 12.63
N THR A 160 -15.42 3.94 13.49
CA THR A 160 -15.17 2.52 13.25
C THR A 160 -15.17 2.13 11.77
N PHE A 161 -14.08 1.52 11.31
CA PHE A 161 -14.03 0.85 10.01
C PHE A 161 -15.34 0.09 9.80
N SER A 162 -16.10 0.43 8.75
CA SER A 162 -17.31 -0.32 8.43
C SER A 162 -16.93 -1.78 8.22
N ASN A 163 -17.74 -2.71 8.75
CA ASN A 163 -17.51 -4.15 8.73
C ASN A 163 -17.60 -4.80 7.33
N GLU A 164 -17.42 -4.02 6.26
CA GLU A 164 -17.49 -4.48 4.88
C GLU A 164 -16.08 -4.80 4.35
N VAL A 165 -15.82 -6.09 4.15
CA VAL A 165 -14.81 -6.71 3.25
C VAL A 165 -13.57 -5.87 2.92
N VAL A 166 -12.82 -5.41 3.93
CA VAL A 166 -11.46 -4.87 3.75
C VAL A 166 -10.44 -5.96 4.03
N THR A 167 -9.42 -6.10 3.16
CA THR A 167 -8.32 -7.04 3.34
C THR A 167 -7.60 -6.80 4.68
N LEU A 168 -7.66 -7.79 5.59
CA LEU A 168 -7.09 -7.69 6.94
C LEU A 168 -5.56 -7.90 6.96
N TRP A 169 -4.99 -8.45 5.90
CA TRP A 169 -3.66 -9.06 5.90
C TRP A 169 -2.51 -8.11 6.23
N TYR A 170 -2.72 -6.82 6.01
CA TYR A 170 -1.74 -5.75 6.20
C TYR A 170 -2.07 -4.87 7.42
N ARG A 171 -3.09 -5.22 8.21
CA ARG A 171 -3.53 -4.42 9.36
C ARG A 171 -2.64 -4.66 10.59
N ALA A 172 -2.26 -3.57 11.24
CA ALA A 172 -1.39 -3.59 12.42
C ALA A 172 -2.08 -4.19 13.66
N PRO A 173 -1.33 -4.86 14.56
CA PRO A 173 -1.90 -5.53 15.73
C PRO A 173 -2.55 -4.57 16.72
N ASP A 174 -2.04 -3.35 16.86
CA ASP A 174 -2.65 -2.31 17.70
C ASP A 174 -4.03 -1.89 17.19
N VAL A 175 -4.21 -1.81 15.87
CA VAL A 175 -5.51 -1.54 15.27
C VAL A 175 -6.46 -2.73 15.46
N LEU A 176 -5.97 -3.96 15.24
CA LEU A 176 -6.75 -5.18 15.44
C LEU A 176 -7.18 -5.37 16.90
N LEU A 177 -6.36 -4.91 17.86
CA LEU A 177 -6.65 -4.94 19.28
C LEU A 177 -7.52 -3.75 19.76
N GLY A 178 -8.01 -2.90 18.84
CA GLY A 178 -8.95 -1.82 19.15
C GLY A 178 -8.31 -0.51 19.60
N SER A 179 -7.00 -0.32 19.42
CA SER A 179 -6.37 0.99 19.62
C SER A 179 -6.99 2.04 18.71
N ARG A 180 -7.35 3.18 19.30
CA ARG A 180 -7.84 4.37 18.56
C ARG A 180 -6.72 5.36 18.22
N ASN A 181 -5.50 5.08 18.67
CA ASN A 181 -4.33 5.94 18.47
C ASN A 181 -3.68 5.64 17.12
N TYR A 182 -4.35 6.03 16.03
CA TYR A 182 -3.82 5.88 14.69
C TYR A 182 -2.66 6.86 14.44
N THR A 183 -1.48 6.30 14.17
CA THR A 183 -0.24 7.02 13.90
C THR A 183 0.39 6.52 12.60
N THR A 184 1.49 7.12 12.17
CA THR A 184 2.29 6.70 10.98
C THR A 184 2.69 5.23 11.00
N ASN A 185 2.78 4.68 12.19
CA ASN A 185 3.30 3.36 12.52
C ASN A 185 2.40 2.22 12.02
N ILE A 186 1.14 2.51 11.67
CA ILE A 186 0.23 1.53 11.06
C ILE A 186 0.61 1.28 9.59
N ASP A 187 1.00 2.32 8.85
CA ASP A 187 1.45 2.19 7.46
C ASP A 187 2.77 1.40 7.41
N ILE A 188 3.67 1.63 8.37
CA ILE A 188 4.94 0.90 8.48
C ILE A 188 4.73 -0.60 8.67
N TRP A 189 3.75 -0.99 9.49
CA TRP A 189 3.40 -2.40 9.65
C TRP A 189 2.97 -3.01 8.30
N SER A 190 2.07 -2.32 7.57
CA SER A 190 1.62 -2.76 6.26
C SER A 190 2.79 -2.88 5.27
N VAL A 191 3.72 -1.92 5.27
CA VAL A 191 4.95 -1.96 4.46
C VAL A 191 5.82 -3.18 4.81
N GLY A 192 5.95 -3.54 6.09
CA GLY A 192 6.64 -4.76 6.51
C GLY A 192 5.97 -6.04 5.99
N CYS A 193 4.64 -6.13 6.07
CA CYS A 193 3.89 -7.26 5.49
C CYS A 193 4.10 -7.36 3.98
N ILE A 194 4.08 -6.23 3.25
CA ILE A 194 4.31 -6.17 1.81
C ILE A 194 5.74 -6.59 1.45
N MET A 195 6.75 -6.18 2.24
CA MET A 195 8.12 -6.63 2.07
C MET A 195 8.20 -8.16 2.10
N ALA A 196 7.66 -8.78 3.15
CA ALA A 196 7.68 -10.23 3.28
C ALA A 196 6.91 -10.94 2.15
N GLU A 197 5.80 -10.35 1.68
CA GLU A 197 5.03 -10.89 0.56
C GLU A 197 5.80 -10.83 -0.76
N MET A 198 6.49 -9.73 -1.07
CA MET A 198 7.31 -9.65 -2.29
C MET A 198 8.40 -10.73 -2.33
N TYR A 199 9.01 -11.04 -1.17
CA TYR A 199 10.05 -12.06 -1.08
C TYR A 199 9.55 -13.51 -1.09
N SER A 200 8.34 -13.75 -0.57
CA SER A 200 7.80 -15.11 -0.44
C SER A 200 6.74 -15.47 -1.48
N GLY A 201 6.24 -14.46 -2.20
CA GLY A 201 5.12 -14.57 -3.14
C GLY A 201 3.76 -14.77 -2.47
N LYS A 202 3.71 -14.78 -1.14
CA LYS A 202 2.50 -15.10 -0.37
C LYS A 202 2.29 -14.08 0.74
N PRO A 203 1.04 -13.69 1.06
CA PRO A 203 0.77 -12.80 2.16
C PRO A 203 1.31 -13.35 3.48
N LEU A 204 1.98 -12.50 4.27
CA LEU A 204 2.60 -12.92 5.54
C LEU A 204 1.56 -13.38 6.57
N PHE A 205 0.42 -12.68 6.63
CA PHE A 205 -0.65 -12.96 7.59
C PHE A 205 -2.01 -13.01 6.88
N PRO A 206 -2.39 -14.12 6.22
CA PRO A 206 -3.63 -14.21 5.47
C PRO A 206 -4.84 -14.58 6.37
N GLY A 207 -5.19 -13.70 7.31
CA GLY A 207 -6.31 -13.90 8.24
C GLY A 207 -7.68 -13.68 7.60
N LYS A 208 -8.69 -14.42 8.11
CA LYS A 208 -10.09 -14.35 7.65
C LYS A 208 -10.98 -13.48 8.54
N THR A 209 -10.64 -13.36 9.82
CA THR A 209 -11.33 -12.54 10.83
C THR A 209 -10.29 -11.75 11.62
N ASN A 210 -10.69 -10.75 12.39
CA ASN A 210 -9.74 -10.01 13.26
C ASN A 210 -8.99 -10.95 14.22
N GLU A 211 -9.70 -11.93 14.78
CA GLU A 211 -9.11 -12.94 15.66
C GLU A 211 -8.14 -13.88 14.91
N ASP A 212 -8.53 -14.42 13.75
CA ASP A 212 -7.63 -15.26 12.94
C ASP A 212 -6.40 -14.49 12.47
N GLN A 213 -6.55 -13.21 12.13
CA GLN A 213 -5.45 -12.32 11.78
C GLN A 213 -4.46 -12.17 12.96
N LEU A 214 -4.96 -11.90 14.18
CA LEU A 214 -4.13 -11.82 15.38
C LEU A 214 -3.43 -13.16 15.68
N ILE A 215 -4.14 -14.29 15.61
CA ILE A 215 -3.55 -15.61 15.84
C ILE A 215 -2.40 -15.89 14.86
N ARG A 216 -2.53 -15.49 13.59
CA ARG A 216 -1.44 -15.64 12.60
C ARG A 216 -0.23 -14.79 12.92
N ILE A 217 -0.45 -13.56 13.37
CA ILE A 217 0.62 -12.67 13.83
C ILE A 217 1.33 -13.32 15.03
N PHE A 218 0.58 -13.77 16.04
CA PHE A 218 1.13 -14.36 17.26
C PHE A 218 1.91 -15.66 16.99
N LYS A 219 1.43 -16.50 16.07
CA LYS A 219 2.15 -17.73 15.68
C LYS A 219 3.54 -17.46 15.11
N LEU A 220 3.76 -16.30 14.49
CA LEU A 220 5.04 -15.93 13.89
C LEU A 220 5.89 -15.10 14.85
N LEU A 221 5.32 -14.04 15.43
CA LEU A 221 6.05 -13.04 16.22
C LEU A 221 5.95 -13.26 17.73
N GLY A 222 5.30 -14.35 18.15
CA GLY A 222 5.02 -14.67 19.55
C GLY A 222 3.81 -13.91 20.11
N THR A 223 3.16 -14.45 21.14
CA THR A 223 2.00 -13.80 21.78
C THR A 223 2.48 -12.63 22.67
N PRO A 224 2.03 -11.38 22.44
CA PRO A 224 2.44 -10.25 23.27
C PRO A 224 1.82 -10.35 24.67
N ASN A 225 2.53 -9.82 25.66
CA ASN A 225 2.08 -9.68 27.04
C ASN A 225 2.57 -8.34 27.60
N ASP A 226 2.16 -7.96 28.81
CA ASP A 226 2.51 -6.66 29.39
C ASP A 226 4.02 -6.46 29.64
N MET A 227 4.85 -7.52 29.57
CA MET A 227 6.32 -7.39 29.58
C MET A 227 6.87 -7.01 28.21
N THR A 228 6.37 -7.62 27.13
CA THR A 228 6.85 -7.38 25.75
C THR A 228 6.17 -6.20 25.07
N TRP A 229 4.93 -5.89 25.46
CA TRP A 229 4.16 -4.73 25.04
C TRP A 229 3.39 -4.19 26.25
N PRO A 230 3.94 -3.19 26.96
CA PRO A 230 3.30 -2.61 28.13
C PRO A 230 1.88 -2.13 27.83
N TYR A 231 0.94 -2.51 28.71
CA TYR A 231 -0.49 -2.18 28.67
C TYR A 231 -1.27 -2.81 27.51
N VAL A 232 -0.72 -3.83 26.82
CA VAL A 232 -1.46 -4.56 25.78
C VAL A 232 -2.72 -5.20 26.34
N SER A 233 -2.70 -5.64 27.61
CA SER A 233 -3.87 -6.22 28.30
C SER A 233 -5.02 -5.23 28.52
N LYS A 234 -4.79 -3.93 28.32
CA LYS A 234 -5.78 -2.86 28.47
C LYS A 234 -6.42 -2.44 27.14
N LEU A 235 -5.97 -3.01 26.02
CA LEU A 235 -6.57 -2.70 24.73
C LEU A 235 -7.99 -3.31 24.62
N PRO A 236 -8.95 -2.62 23.98
CA PRO A 236 -10.36 -3.02 24.01
C PRO A 236 -10.64 -4.44 23.54
N GLU A 237 -9.93 -4.91 22.52
CA GLU A 237 -10.13 -6.23 21.91
C GLU A 237 -9.08 -7.25 22.37
N PHE A 238 -8.31 -6.95 23.43
CA PHE A 238 -7.37 -7.93 23.97
C PHE A 238 -8.10 -9.00 24.80
N ASN A 239 -7.92 -10.26 24.42
CA ASN A 239 -8.49 -11.41 25.11
C ASN A 239 -7.39 -12.12 25.93
N ASN A 240 -7.58 -12.22 27.25
CA ASN A 240 -6.65 -12.94 28.13
C ASN A 240 -6.56 -14.45 27.83
N ASN A 241 -7.49 -15.00 27.05
CA ASN A 241 -7.51 -16.39 26.63
C ASN A 241 -6.75 -16.64 25.31
N PHE A 242 -6.05 -15.65 24.75
CA PHE A 242 -5.24 -15.90 23.56
C PHE A 242 -4.19 -16.99 23.82
N PRO A 243 -4.04 -17.98 22.92
CA PRO A 243 -3.02 -19.01 23.08
C PRO A 243 -1.61 -18.39 23.12
N TYR A 244 -0.74 -18.96 23.95
CA TYR A 244 0.66 -18.60 23.95
C TYR A 244 1.38 -19.26 22.76
N TYR A 245 2.10 -18.45 21.99
CA TYR A 245 3.01 -18.89 20.95
C TYR A 245 4.40 -18.30 21.22
N PRO A 246 5.48 -19.10 21.10
CA PRO A 246 6.83 -18.56 21.11
C PRO A 246 7.13 -17.80 19.80
N GLU A 247 7.98 -16.79 19.88
CA GLU A 247 8.49 -16.09 18.69
C GLU A 247 9.28 -17.05 17.80
N GLN A 248 9.05 -16.97 16.49
CA GLN A 248 9.80 -17.74 15.49
C GLN A 248 10.85 -16.87 14.82
N ASP A 249 11.95 -17.47 14.39
CA ASP A 249 12.96 -16.75 13.63
C ASP A 249 12.47 -16.44 12.20
N LEU A 250 12.26 -15.15 11.93
CA LEU A 250 11.86 -14.66 10.60
C LEU A 250 12.86 -15.04 9.51
N ALA A 251 14.16 -15.16 9.81
CA ALA A 251 15.16 -15.55 8.82
C ALA A 251 14.91 -16.97 8.29
N LEU A 252 14.45 -17.89 9.15
CA LEU A 252 14.09 -19.26 8.76
C LEU A 252 12.80 -19.30 7.93
N LYS A 253 11.88 -18.36 8.15
CA LYS A 253 10.62 -18.27 7.39
C LYS A 253 10.76 -17.54 6.06
N LEU A 254 11.71 -16.63 5.96
CA LEU A 254 11.96 -15.79 4.79
C LEU A 254 13.43 -15.89 4.37
N PRO A 255 13.90 -17.09 3.96
CA PRO A 255 15.31 -17.36 3.70
C PRO A 255 15.89 -16.58 2.50
N MET A 256 15.02 -16.01 1.66
CA MET A 256 15.43 -15.18 0.51
C MET A 256 15.79 -13.74 0.91
N ILE A 257 15.48 -13.32 2.14
CA ILE A 257 15.83 -12.00 2.64
C ILE A 257 17.21 -12.07 3.29
N ASP A 258 18.12 -11.20 2.88
CA ASP A 258 19.44 -11.09 3.50
C ASP A 258 19.37 -10.63 4.98
N PRO A 259 20.44 -10.79 5.78
CA PRO A 259 20.43 -10.43 7.19
C PRO A 259 20.04 -8.96 7.48
N LEU A 260 20.44 -8.01 6.63
CA LEU A 260 20.08 -6.60 6.79
C LEU A 260 18.60 -6.35 6.45
N GLY A 261 18.05 -7.08 5.48
CA GLY A 261 16.64 -7.06 5.15
C GLY A 261 15.77 -7.65 6.26
N ILE A 262 16.20 -8.75 6.89
CA ILE A 262 15.53 -9.34 8.05
C ILE A 262 15.55 -8.37 9.23
N ASP A 263 16.68 -7.71 9.47
CA ASP A 263 16.81 -6.70 10.52
C ASP A 263 15.86 -5.51 10.28
N LEU A 264 15.78 -4.99 9.05
CA LEU A 264 14.81 -3.95 8.70
C LEU A 264 13.35 -4.43 8.89
N LEU A 265 13.03 -5.64 8.43
CA LEU A 265 11.70 -6.23 8.57
C LEU A 265 11.28 -6.37 10.04
N LYS A 266 12.19 -6.83 10.91
CA LYS A 266 11.96 -6.92 12.37
C LYS A 266 11.66 -5.54 12.98
N LYS A 267 12.34 -4.49 12.51
CA LYS A 267 12.07 -3.11 12.96
C LYS A 267 10.72 -2.57 12.47
N MET A 268 10.23 -2.99 11.31
CA MET A 268 8.90 -2.61 10.81
C MET A 268 7.76 -3.36 11.50
N LEU A 269 7.99 -4.64 11.86
CA LEU A 269 7.00 -5.53 12.49
C LEU A 269 7.04 -5.54 14.03
N GLN A 270 7.51 -4.47 14.67
CA GLN A 270 7.45 -4.33 16.13
C GLN A 270 6.00 -4.25 16.61
N TYR A 271 5.66 -4.97 17.68
CA TYR A 271 4.32 -4.89 18.29
C TYR A 271 4.00 -3.48 18.77
N GLN A 272 4.89 -2.92 19.59
CA GLN A 272 4.72 -1.60 20.16
C GLN A 272 4.83 -0.54 19.04
N PRO A 273 3.78 0.26 18.79
CA PRO A 273 3.82 1.25 17.72
C PRO A 273 5.03 2.18 17.83
N LYS A 274 5.34 2.65 19.05
CA LYS A 274 6.47 3.56 19.32
C LYS A 274 7.85 2.98 19.02
N LEU A 275 7.98 1.65 18.97
CA LEU A 275 9.25 0.97 18.64
C LEU A 275 9.34 0.62 17.14
N ARG A 276 8.24 0.73 16.38
CA ARG A 276 8.31 0.56 14.92
C ARG A 276 9.12 1.70 14.32
N ILE A 277 10.08 1.34 13.48
CA ILE A 277 10.91 2.29 12.74
C ILE A 277 10.04 3.26 11.91
N SER A 278 10.43 4.53 11.83
CA SER A 278 9.74 5.47 10.94
C SER A 278 10.11 5.20 9.47
N ALA A 279 9.30 5.63 8.51
CA ALA A 279 9.66 5.50 7.09
C ALA A 279 10.96 6.25 6.77
N ARG A 280 11.17 7.41 7.40
CA ARG A 280 12.40 8.22 7.26
C ARG A 280 13.63 7.49 7.78
N ASP A 281 13.54 6.86 8.96
CA ASP A 281 14.66 6.10 9.52
C ASP A 281 14.91 4.81 8.74
N ALA A 282 13.86 4.17 8.24
CA ALA A 282 13.95 2.97 7.39
C ALA A 282 14.71 3.25 6.08
N LEU A 283 14.56 4.43 5.48
CA LEU A 283 15.33 4.84 4.29
C LEU A 283 16.82 4.96 4.55
N ASN A 284 17.23 5.23 5.80
CA ASN A 284 18.63 5.31 6.20
C ASN A 284 19.19 3.97 6.70
N HIS A 285 18.43 2.88 6.59
CA HIS A 285 18.85 1.57 7.05
C HIS A 285 19.99 1.01 6.17
N PRO A 286 20.99 0.30 6.74
CA PRO A 286 22.10 -0.29 5.98
C PRO A 286 21.67 -1.23 4.84
N TYR A 287 20.46 -1.79 4.93
CA TYR A 287 19.84 -2.60 3.88
C TYR A 287 19.74 -1.88 2.52
N PHE A 288 19.67 -0.55 2.51
CA PHE A 288 19.58 0.27 1.29
C PHE A 288 20.90 0.97 0.91
N GLN A 289 22.01 0.68 1.60
CA GLN A 289 23.28 1.38 1.39
C GLN A 289 23.85 1.18 -0.03
N ASP A 290 23.51 0.06 -0.67
CA ASP A 290 23.91 -0.30 -2.03
C ASP A 290 22.97 0.25 -3.12
N ILE A 291 21.85 0.89 -2.74
CA ILE A 291 20.99 1.58 -3.72
C ILE A 291 21.63 2.90 -4.11
N THR A 292 22.31 2.90 -5.26
CA THR A 292 22.62 4.15 -5.95
C THR A 292 21.34 4.66 -6.64
N LEU A 293 20.91 5.89 -6.31
CA LEU A 293 19.77 6.60 -6.93
C LEU A 293 19.89 6.78 -8.47
N ALA A 294 20.97 6.28 -9.09
CA ALA A 294 21.38 6.56 -10.46
C ALA A 294 21.21 5.38 -11.44
N ASN A 295 20.58 4.25 -11.08
CA ASN A 295 20.51 3.08 -11.97
C ASN A 295 19.08 2.61 -12.29
N PRO A 296 18.34 3.31 -13.18
CA PRO A 296 17.11 2.78 -13.78
C PRO A 296 17.34 1.53 -14.69
N GLY A 297 18.60 1.10 -14.89
CA GLY A 297 18.97 -0.01 -15.76
C GLY A 297 18.82 -1.42 -15.17
N LEU A 298 18.73 -1.58 -13.84
CA LEU A 298 18.60 -2.91 -13.23
C LEU A 298 17.25 -3.57 -13.54
N VAL A 299 16.18 -2.77 -13.69
CA VAL A 299 14.87 -3.28 -14.14
C VAL A 299 14.91 -3.68 -15.62
N ARG A 300 15.63 -2.93 -16.46
CA ARG A 300 15.76 -3.25 -17.90
C ARG A 300 16.44 -4.59 -18.17
N ASN A 301 17.43 -4.97 -17.36
CA ASN A 301 18.20 -6.20 -17.58
C ASN A 301 17.49 -7.48 -17.10
N ASN A 302 16.48 -7.36 -16.23
CA ASN A 302 15.70 -8.49 -15.72
C ASN A 302 14.30 -8.63 -16.36
N MET A 303 13.94 -7.77 -17.32
CA MET A 303 12.71 -7.95 -18.09
C MET A 303 12.98 -8.89 -19.28
N PRO A 304 12.23 -10.00 -19.45
CA PRO A 304 12.31 -10.79 -20.67
C PRO A 304 11.89 -9.93 -21.87
N GLN A 305 12.78 -9.83 -22.86
CA GLN A 305 12.45 -9.22 -24.14
C GLN A 305 11.27 -9.99 -24.75
N GLN A 306 10.12 -9.33 -24.94
CA GLN A 306 9.05 -9.90 -25.73
C GLN A 306 9.57 -10.02 -27.18
N ASN A 307 9.95 -11.23 -27.58
CA ASN A 307 10.17 -11.57 -28.97
C ASN A 307 8.83 -11.38 -29.70
N GLN A 308 8.68 -10.27 -30.41
CA GLN A 308 7.72 -10.13 -31.50
C GLN A 308 8.17 -11.05 -32.64
N GLN A 309 7.73 -12.31 -32.61
CA GLN A 309 7.71 -13.13 -33.80
C GLN A 309 6.39 -12.88 -34.52
N TYR A 310 6.41 -11.91 -35.43
CA TYR A 310 5.44 -11.85 -36.51
C TYR A 310 5.61 -13.12 -37.36
N HIS A 311 4.65 -14.03 -37.30
CA HIS A 311 4.45 -15.00 -38.37
C HIS A 311 3.50 -14.38 -39.40
N MET A 312 4.02 -14.30 -40.63
CA MET A 312 3.29 -14.06 -41.87
C MET A 312 2.16 -15.07 -42.05
#